data_AF-A0A3C0QDK7-F1
#
_entry.id   AF-A0A3C0QDK7-F1
#
_cell.length_a   1.000
_cell.length_b   1.000
_cell.length_c   1.000
_cell.angle_alpha   90.00
_cell.angle_beta   90.00
_cell.angle_gamma   90.00
#
_symmetry.space_group_name_H-M   'P 1'
#
loop_
_entity.id
_entity.type
_entity.pdbx_description
1 polymer ?
#
loop_
_entity_poly.entity_id
_entity_poly.type
_entity_poly.pdbx_seq_one_letter_code
_entity_poly.pdbx_strand_id
1 'polypeptide(L)' 'MPIVIVNIKEGRTLEQKRDMVTKVTEALCETIEVPKTSVRIIINEMANDNFAVAGTLVCDNPVDAQVKKKS' A
#
# COMPACT_ATOMS: atom_id res chain seq x y z
N MET A 1 16.42 2.32 -12.52
CA MET A 1 15.69 3.36 -11.78
C MET A 1 14.28 2.86 -11.49
N PRO A 2 14.06 2.16 -10.35
CA PRO A 2 12.75 1.62 -10.01
C PRO A 2 11.82 2.69 -9.43
N ILE A 3 10.55 2.63 -9.82
CA ILE A 3 9.47 3.44 -9.27
C ILE A 3 8.39 2.48 -8.76
N VAL A 4 8.02 2.63 -7.49
CA VAL A 4 6.94 1.86 -6.86
C VAL A 4 5.79 2.78 -6.52
N ILE A 5 4.59 2.40 -6.93
CA ILE A 5 3.35 3.04 -6.50
C ILE A 5 2.68 2.12 -5.49
N VAL A 6 2.52 2.62 -4.27
CA VAL A 6 1.87 1.90 -3.17
C VAL A 6 0.48 2.48 -3.01
N ASN A 7 -0.54 1.74 -3.45
CA ASN A 7 -1.93 2.08 -3.18
C ASN A 7 -2.35 1.39 -1.88
N ILE A 8 -2.69 2.17 -0.86
CA ILE A 8 -3.10 1.68 0.46
C ILE A 8 -4.37 2.37 0.90
N LYS A 9 -5.17 1.71 1.73
CA LYS A 9 -6.30 2.35 2.41
C LYS A 9 -5.77 3.37 3.43
N GLU A 10 -6.49 4.47 3.59
CA GLU A 10 -6.22 5.49 4.61
C GLU A 10 -6.19 4.91 6.04
N GLY A 11 -5.53 5.61 6.96
CA GLY A 11 -5.49 5.26 8.39
C GLY A 11 -4.17 4.67 8.89
N ARG A 12 -3.12 4.64 8.06
CA ARG A 12 -1.76 4.31 8.52
C ARG A 12 -1.09 5.51 9.17
N THR A 13 -0.38 5.26 10.27
CA THR A 13 0.38 6.32 10.94
C THR A 13 1.59 6.73 10.08
N LEU A 14 2.11 7.94 10.31
CA LEU A 14 3.32 8.40 9.63
C LEU A 14 4.52 7.48 9.89
N GLU A 15 4.63 6.92 11.10
CA GLU A 15 5.68 5.97 11.47
C GLU A 15 5.59 4.68 10.65
N GLN A 16 4.39 4.11 10.49
CA GLN A 16 4.17 2.93 9.66
C GLN A 16 4.56 3.19 8.19
N LYS A 17 4.23 4.39 7.67
CA LYS A 17 4.63 4.77 6.30
C LYS A 17 6.15 4.88 6.16
N ARG A 18 6.84 5.45 7.17
CA ARG A 18 8.32 5.55 7.19
C ARG A 18 9.00 4.19 7.21
N ASP A 19 8.51 3.29 8.06
CA ASP A 19 9.02 1.92 8.15
C ASP A 19 8.82 1.17 6.81
N MET A 20 7.62 1.29 6.22
CA MET A 20 7.29 0.70 4.93
C MET A 20 8.23 1.16 3.81
N VAL A 21 8.43 2.47 3.63
CA VAL A 21 9.29 2.97 2.53
C VAL A 21 10.75 2.55 2.70
N THR A 22 11.21 2.44 3.95
CA THR A 22 12.57 1.97 4.26
C THR A 22 12.74 0.52 3.82
N LYS A 23 11.86 -0.35 4.29
CA LYS A 23 11.92 -1.79 4.00
C LYS A 23 11.71 -2.13 2.53
N VAL A 24 10.80 -1.43 1.85
CA VAL A 24 10.58 -1.62 0.39
C VAL A 24 11.82 -1.18 -0.39
N THR A 25 12.45 -0.07 -0.01
CA THR A 25 13.69 0.40 -0.65
C THR A 25 14.82 -0.61 -0.46
N GLU A 26 14.98 -1.15 0.74
CA GLU A 26 16.00 -2.18 1.04
C GLU A 26 15.79 -3.43 0.22
N ALA A 27 14.56 -3.96 0.17
CA ALA A 27 14.23 -5.12 -0.65
C ALA A 27 14.59 -4.91 -2.13
N LEU A 28 14.34 -3.71 -2.69
CA LEU A 28 14.71 -3.42 -4.08
C LEU A 28 16.22 -3.34 -4.26
N CYS A 29 16.94 -2.69 -3.36
CA CYS A 29 18.39 -2.62 -3.44
C CYS A 29 19.04 -4.01 -3.36
N GLU A 30 18.53 -4.89 -2.52
CA GLU A 30 19.05 -6.25 -2.33
C GLU A 30 18.71 -7.21 -3.48
N THR A 31 17.53 -7.06 -4.10
CA THR A 31 17.04 -8.05 -5.10
C THR A 31 17.38 -7.71 -6.54
N ILE A 32 17.49 -6.42 -6.87
CA ILE A 32 17.75 -5.96 -8.25
C ILE A 32 19.00 -5.06 -8.35
N GLU A 33 19.83 -5.06 -7.30
CA GLU A 33 21.18 -4.46 -7.27
C GLU A 33 21.23 -2.97 -7.71
N VAL A 34 20.23 -2.19 -7.31
CA VAL A 34 20.20 -0.73 -7.60
C VAL A 34 20.59 0.11 -6.38
N PRO A 35 21.22 1.28 -6.56
CA PRO A 35 21.53 2.16 -5.45
C PRO A 35 20.25 2.75 -4.83
N LYS A 36 20.24 2.94 -3.50
CA LYS A 36 19.11 3.52 -2.74
C LYS A 36 18.62 4.85 -3.33
N THR A 37 19.53 5.70 -3.81
CA THR A 37 19.23 7.01 -4.42
C THR A 37 18.42 6.93 -5.72
N SER A 38 18.38 5.76 -6.37
CA SER A 38 17.64 5.56 -7.62
C SER A 38 16.19 5.12 -7.40
N VAL A 39 15.83 4.72 -6.18
CA VAL A 39 14.50 4.21 -5.81
C VAL A 39 13.56 5.37 -5.51
N ARG A 40 12.35 5.33 -6.09
CA ARG A 40 11.28 6.29 -5.81
C ARG A 40 10.02 5.54 -5.41
N ILE A 41 9.38 5.98 -4.33
CA ILE A 41 8.13 5.41 -3.83
C ILE A 41 7.08 6.51 -3.75
N ILE A 42 5.94 6.29 -4.39
CA ILE A 42 4.76 7.16 -4.35
C ILE A 42 3.69 6.44 -3.54
N ILE A 43 3.20 7.08 -2.47
CA ILE A 43 2.14 6.53 -1.63
C ILE A 43 0.83 7.20 -2.01
N ASN A 44 -0.13 6.39 -2.46
CA ASN A 44 -1.50 6.80 -2.73
C ASN A 44 -2.41 6.24 -1.64
N GLU A 45 -2.99 7.13 -0.85
CA GLU A 45 -3.99 6.75 0.16
C GLU A 45 -5.39 6.83 -0.42
N MET A 46 -6.10 5.71 -0.37
CA MET A 46 -7.48 5.60 -0.82
C MET A 46 -8.40 5.78 0.39
N ALA A 47 -9.21 6.83 0.34
CA ALA A 47 -10.31 7.01 1.26
C ALA A 47 -11.35 5.89 1.09
N ASN A 48 -12.11 5.60 2.15
CA ASN A 48 -13.05 4.47 2.16
C ASN A 48 -14.17 4.59 1.09
N ASP A 49 -14.53 5.81 0.71
CA ASP A 49 -15.51 6.14 -0.33
C ASP A 49 -14.93 6.14 -1.75
N ASN A 50 -13.60 6.12 -1.89
CA ASN A 50 -12.89 6.11 -3.17
C ASN A 50 -12.37 4.71 -3.57
N PHE A 51 -12.74 3.67 -2.82
CA PHE A 51 -12.30 2.30 -3.07
C PHE A 51 -13.47 1.32 -2.99
N ALA A 52 -13.58 0.43 -3.98
CA ALA A 52 -14.65 -0.57 -4.08
C ALA A 52 -14.09 -1.96 -4.37
N VAL A 53 -14.77 -2.97 -3.85
CA VAL A 53 -14.47 -4.39 -4.11
C VAL A 53 -15.76 -5.08 -4.52
N ALA A 54 -15.73 -5.82 -5.62
CA ALA A 54 -16.89 -6.56 -6.16
C ALA A 54 -18.16 -5.69 -6.35
N GLY A 55 -18.00 -4.41 -6.69
CA GLY A 55 -19.12 -3.50 -6.94
C GLY A 55 -19.70 -2.83 -5.69
N THR A 56 -19.08 -2.97 -4.52
CA THR A 56 -19.50 -2.29 -3.28
C THR A 56 -18.37 -1.41 -2.76
N LEU A 57 -18.66 -0.15 -2.41
CA LEU A 57 -17.68 0.73 -1.78
C LEU A 57 -17.28 0.17 -0.42
N VAL A 58 -16.02 0.36 -0.05
CA VAL A 58 -15.50 -0.12 1.23
C VAL A 58 -16.14 0.60 2.41
N CYS A 59 -16.61 1.85 2.24
CA CYS A 59 -17.41 2.54 3.25
C CYS A 59 -18.78 1.88 3.49
N ASP A 60 -19.40 1.28 2.47
CA ASP A 60 -20.73 0.67 2.56
C ASP A 60 -20.67 -0.76 3.13
N ASN A 61 -19.57 -1.46 2.88
CA ASN A 61 -19.34 -2.80 3.40
C ASN A 61 -17.83 -3.02 3.64
N PRO A 62 -17.33 -2.73 4.86
CA PRO A 62 -15.90 -2.82 5.15
C PRO A 62 -15.38 -4.24 4.85
N VAL A 63 -14.29 -4.32 4.09
CA VAL A 63 -13.71 -5.57 3.54
C VAL A 63 -13.41 -6.62 4.63
N ASP A 64 -13.22 -6.22 5.88
CA ASP A 64 -13.10 -7.14 7.04
C ASP A 64 -14.33 -8.06 7.20
N ALA A 65 -15.50 -7.64 6.70
CA ALA A 65 -16.71 -8.45 6.63
C ALA A 65 -16.73 -9.44 5.43
N GLN A 66 -15.94 -9.19 4.39
CA GLN A 66 -15.88 -10.01 3.17
C GLN A 66 -14.91 -11.20 3.32
N VAL A 67 -13.81 -11.06 4.07
CA VAL A 67 -12.85 -12.16 4.34
C VAL A 67 -13.49 -13.27 5.17
N LYS A 68 -14.40 -12.94 6.09
CA LYS A 68 -15.09 -13.90 6.97
C LYS A 68 -16.18 -14.73 6.29
N LYS A 69 -16.61 -14.41 5.06
CA LYS A 69 -17.67 -15.14 4.34
C LYS A 69 -17.16 -16.29 3.45
N LYS A 70 -15.85 -16.55 3.43
CA LYS A 70 -15.23 -17.61 2.62
C LYS A 70 -14.59 -18.75 3.44
N SER A 71 -14.90 -18.87 4.73
CA SER A 71 -14.54 -20.03 5.56
C SER A 71 -15.78 -20.85 5.91
#